data_AF-A0A5J4QNR1-F1
#
_entry.id   AF-A0A5J4QNR1-F1
#
_cell.length_a   1.000
_cell.length_b   1.000
_cell.length_c   1.000
_cell.angle_alpha   90.00
_cell.angle_beta   90.00
_cell.angle_gamma   90.00
#
_symmetry.space_group_name_H-M   'P 1'
#
loop_
_entity.id
_entity.type
_entity.pdbx_description
1 polymer ?
#
loop_
_entity_poly.entity_id
_entity_poly.type
_entity_poly.pdbx_seq_one_letter_code
_entity_poly.pdbx_strand_id
1 'polypeptide(L)'
;MDCLNDKMHKKELGAFYTPKAYCKKATELVRKAISQIPHGHDYIILDRTAGTGNLEEFLTDKQVDDITIGELNNYLGEDIIEKYLKDKQNIINLIEYTDFDSITVGQFEEYKTKINIHDYLFDNELSHCIVNAYELKEWIVLNERIGDKVKMIIPPPVDINNEKSTVKGGDALKENFILGNRTSLLDMSDEYYEAISGLNGYVKNPNINIVMFENPPYRNDIAGNDRNNGEVTKMNERSFVFNEMSKVLNTFSNTNISTVKDISNRFIWSAWKYYLQKEDDFFVLFSPVKYWKSLGLCNKKFIDGFLFNRHHFHATPSSISCILWKNEFEDIDKIELKVMDVENEKLIDIDRIVTIKKVKNTLETFF
;
A
#
# COMPACT_ATOMS: atom_id res chain seq x y z
N MET A 1 7.64 21.48 20.64
CA MET A 1 7.43 22.24 19.40
C MET A 1 7.28 21.22 18.30
N ASP A 2 6.11 21.18 17.67
CA ASP A 2 5.78 20.22 16.63
C ASP A 2 6.47 20.63 15.31
N CYS A 3 7.75 20.31 15.21
CA CYS A 3 8.60 20.70 14.09
C CYS A 3 8.27 19.92 12.80
N LEU A 4 7.34 18.97 12.84
CA LEU A 4 6.86 18.20 11.68
C LEU A 4 5.60 18.81 11.06
N ASN A 5 4.91 19.70 11.78
CA ASN A 5 3.65 20.30 11.32
C ASN A 5 3.79 21.67 10.65
N ASP A 6 5.01 22.20 10.48
CA ASP A 6 5.20 23.48 9.79
C ASP A 6 4.82 23.35 8.30
N LYS A 7 4.07 24.33 7.80
CA LYS A 7 3.57 24.41 6.41
C LYS A 7 4.71 24.34 5.39
N MET A 8 5.92 24.81 5.73
CA MET A 8 7.09 24.67 4.84
C MET A 8 7.58 23.22 4.77
N HIS A 9 7.67 22.50 5.89
CA HIS A 9 8.01 21.08 5.88
C HIS A 9 6.92 20.21 5.27
N LYS A 10 5.63 20.53 5.45
CA LYS A 10 4.54 19.85 4.70
C LYS A 10 4.61 20.05 3.18
N LYS A 11 5.20 21.15 2.73
CA LYS A 11 5.40 21.45 1.30
C LYS A 11 6.65 20.78 0.74
N GLU A 12 7.68 20.59 1.56
CA GLU A 12 8.87 19.76 1.25
C GLU A 12 8.56 18.26 1.31
N LEU A 13 7.71 17.82 2.25
CA LEU A 13 7.18 16.46 2.44
C LEU A 13 5.95 16.16 1.56
N GLY A 14 5.49 17.13 0.76
CA GLY A 14 4.18 17.18 0.08
C GLY A 14 3.95 16.17 -1.04
N ALA A 15 4.51 14.96 -0.96
CA ALA A 15 4.31 13.88 -1.92
C ALA A 15 4.14 12.48 -1.29
N PHE A 16 4.25 12.31 0.03
CA PHE A 16 4.37 10.97 0.65
C PHE A 16 3.35 10.61 1.73
N TYR A 17 2.53 11.55 2.22
CA TYR A 17 1.53 11.24 3.25
C TYR A 17 0.20 10.81 2.62
N THR A 18 -0.11 9.51 2.67
CA THR A 18 -1.46 9.02 2.35
C THR A 18 -2.44 9.51 3.41
N PRO A 19 -3.54 10.21 3.05
CA PRO A 19 -4.52 10.69 4.02
C PRO A 19 -5.17 9.55 4.81
N LYS A 20 -5.25 9.70 6.14
CA LYS A 20 -5.80 8.69 7.06
C LYS A 20 -7.17 8.16 6.64
N ALA A 21 -8.08 9.05 6.26
CA ALA A 21 -9.41 8.69 5.77
C ALA A 21 -9.37 7.75 4.55
N TYR A 22 -8.40 7.97 3.64
CA TYR A 22 -8.20 7.11 2.47
C TYR A 22 -7.48 5.81 2.82
N CYS A 23 -6.51 5.82 3.76
CA CYS A 23 -5.90 4.59 4.27
C CYS A 23 -6.94 3.67 4.88
N LYS A 24 -7.78 4.20 5.77
CA LYS A 24 -8.87 3.47 6.42
C LYS A 24 -9.87 2.90 5.41
N LYS A 25 -10.14 3.61 4.32
CA LYS A 25 -10.99 3.07 3.25
C LYS A 25 -10.28 1.99 2.43
N ALA A 26 -8.98 2.13 2.21
CA ALA A 26 -8.19 1.17 1.45
C ALA A 26 -7.96 -0.15 2.20
N THR A 27 -7.98 -0.17 3.54
CA THR A 27 -7.92 -1.43 4.29
C THR A 27 -9.11 -2.35 4.00
N GLU A 28 -10.27 -1.82 3.58
CA GLU A 28 -11.38 -2.65 3.08
C GLU A 28 -10.96 -3.49 1.85
N LEU A 29 -10.09 -2.95 0.98
CA LEU A 29 -9.56 -3.68 -0.17
C LEU A 29 -8.54 -4.74 0.27
N VAL A 30 -7.71 -4.45 1.26
CA VAL A 30 -6.77 -5.42 1.84
C VAL A 30 -7.53 -6.60 2.45
N ARG A 31 -8.57 -6.30 3.24
CA ARG A 31 -9.42 -7.33 3.87
C ARG A 31 -10.23 -8.13 2.87
N LYS A 32 -10.68 -7.48 1.79
CA LYS A 32 -11.28 -8.18 0.64
C LYS A 32 -10.29 -9.07 -0.12
N ALA A 33 -8.99 -8.74 -0.11
CA ALA A 33 -7.95 -9.61 -0.65
C ALA A 33 -7.76 -10.82 0.26
N ILE A 34 -7.57 -10.59 1.57
CA ILE A 34 -7.37 -11.64 2.59
C ILE A 34 -8.53 -12.64 2.58
N SER A 35 -9.78 -12.19 2.50
CA SER A 35 -10.95 -13.08 2.46
C SER A 35 -11.03 -13.98 1.21
N GLN A 36 -10.27 -13.67 0.16
CA GLN A 36 -10.20 -14.47 -1.07
C GLN A 36 -8.97 -15.39 -1.13
N ILE A 37 -8.09 -15.33 -0.13
CA ILE A 37 -6.93 -16.23 -0.03
C ILE A 37 -7.44 -17.66 0.22
N PRO A 38 -6.86 -18.70 -0.43
CA PRO A 38 -7.33 -20.06 -0.25
C PRO A 38 -7.27 -20.51 1.21
N HIS A 39 -8.28 -21.28 1.62
CA HIS A 39 -8.34 -21.82 2.97
C HIS A 39 -7.08 -22.62 3.31
N GLY A 40 -6.46 -22.31 4.45
CA GLY A 40 -5.25 -22.97 4.94
C GLY A 40 -3.95 -22.35 4.43
N HIS A 41 -4.01 -21.34 3.57
CA HIS A 41 -2.85 -20.52 3.23
C HIS A 41 -2.65 -19.42 4.28
N ASP A 42 -1.39 -19.08 4.52
CA ASP A 42 -1.01 -17.86 5.25
C ASP A 42 -0.81 -16.72 4.24
N TYR A 43 -0.57 -15.50 4.73
CA TYR A 43 -0.36 -14.34 3.87
C TYR A 43 0.66 -13.35 4.43
N ILE A 44 1.23 -12.56 3.52
CA ILE A 44 2.08 -11.41 3.82
C ILE A 44 1.47 -10.18 3.16
N ILE A 45 1.33 -9.11 3.94
CA ILE A 45 1.05 -7.77 3.42
C ILE A 45 2.40 -7.09 3.16
N LEU A 46 2.67 -6.68 1.93
CA LEU A 46 3.96 -6.09 1.57
C LEU A 46 3.77 -4.63 1.10
N ASP A 47 4.38 -3.70 1.84
CA ASP A 47 4.54 -2.30 1.42
C ASP A 47 6.01 -1.95 1.29
N ARG A 48 6.50 -1.83 0.05
CA ARG A 48 7.89 -1.44 -0.22
C ARG A 48 8.14 0.06 -0.05
N THR A 49 7.09 0.84 0.20
CA THR A 49 7.08 2.31 0.24
C THR A 49 6.23 2.83 1.40
N ALA A 50 6.30 2.18 2.56
CA ALA A 50 5.47 2.46 3.74
C ALA A 50 5.60 3.89 4.26
N GLY A 51 6.74 4.54 3.98
CA GLY A 51 7.02 5.88 4.49
C GLY A 51 6.94 5.88 6.01
N THR A 52 5.99 6.61 6.59
CA THR A 52 5.73 6.65 8.04
C THR A 52 4.71 5.61 8.54
N GLY A 53 4.24 4.68 7.70
CA GLY A 53 3.34 3.59 8.09
C GLY A 53 1.86 3.97 8.12
N ASN A 54 1.41 4.84 7.21
CA ASN A 54 0.01 5.29 7.21
C ASN A 54 -0.96 4.28 6.64
N LEU A 55 -0.53 3.45 5.69
CA LEU A 55 -1.39 2.44 5.09
C LEU A 55 -1.73 1.36 6.13
N GLU A 56 -0.77 1.08 7.00
CA GLU A 56 -0.83 0.08 8.06
C GLU A 56 -1.63 0.53 9.30
N GLU A 57 -1.90 1.83 9.45
CA GLU A 57 -2.45 2.44 10.67
C GLU A 57 -3.79 1.82 11.13
N PHE A 58 -4.59 1.30 10.21
CA PHE A 58 -5.93 0.77 10.49
C PHE A 58 -6.01 -0.76 10.42
N LEU A 59 -4.86 -1.44 10.34
CA LEU A 59 -4.74 -2.89 10.43
C LEU A 59 -4.76 -3.32 11.91
N THR A 60 -5.32 -4.49 12.20
CA THR A 60 -5.41 -5.02 13.57
C THR A 60 -4.04 -5.43 14.12
N ASP A 61 -3.79 -5.17 15.41
CA ASP A 61 -2.60 -5.62 16.15
C ASP A 61 -2.91 -6.65 17.25
N LYS A 62 -4.15 -7.13 17.30
CA LYS A 62 -4.66 -8.08 18.29
C LYS A 62 -5.69 -9.02 17.67
N GLN A 63 -6.15 -9.99 18.46
CA GLN A 63 -7.28 -10.86 18.09
C GLN A 63 -8.55 -10.02 17.95
N VAL A 64 -9.37 -10.31 16.95
CA VAL A 64 -10.62 -9.61 16.68
C VAL A 64 -11.56 -9.71 17.87
N ASP A 65 -11.64 -10.87 18.52
CA ASP A 65 -12.49 -11.08 19.69
C ASP A 65 -12.09 -10.24 20.91
N ASP A 66 -10.83 -9.78 20.98
CA ASP A 66 -10.32 -8.91 22.04
C ASP A 66 -10.53 -7.41 21.77
N ILE A 67 -10.97 -7.05 20.56
CA ILE A 67 -11.28 -5.66 20.20
C ILE A 67 -12.56 -5.25 20.91
N THR A 68 -12.56 -4.09 21.57
CA THR A 68 -13.78 -3.56 22.19
C THR A 68 -14.64 -2.77 21.20
N ILE A 69 -15.93 -2.59 21.52
CA ILE A 69 -16.83 -1.77 20.71
C ILE A 69 -16.31 -0.34 20.56
N GLY A 70 -15.75 0.25 21.62
CA GLY A 70 -15.12 1.57 21.57
C GLY A 70 -13.89 1.62 20.65
N GLU A 71 -13.19 0.51 20.47
CA GLU A 71 -12.01 0.40 19.61
C GLU A 71 -12.35 0.16 18.13
N LEU A 72 -13.56 -0.25 17.77
CA LEU A 72 -13.92 -0.58 16.37
C LEU A 72 -13.66 0.57 15.40
N ASN A 73 -13.84 1.82 15.85
CA ASN A 73 -13.55 3.02 15.05
C ASN A 73 -12.07 3.17 14.67
N ASN A 74 -11.16 2.44 15.32
CA ASN A 74 -9.75 2.39 14.94
C ASN A 74 -9.50 1.48 13.73
N TYR A 75 -10.47 0.64 13.33
CA TYR A 75 -10.27 -0.36 12.28
C TYR A 75 -11.30 -0.30 11.15
N LEU A 76 -12.53 0.13 11.44
CA LEU A 76 -13.66 0.08 10.50
C LEU A 76 -14.32 1.43 10.27
N GLY A 77 -14.85 1.64 9.07
CA GLY A 77 -15.66 2.82 8.74
C GLY A 77 -16.92 2.91 9.60
N GLU A 78 -17.37 4.15 9.86
CA GLU A 78 -18.57 4.44 10.67
C GLU A 78 -19.80 3.68 10.12
N ASP A 79 -19.92 3.54 8.79
CA ASP A 79 -21.06 2.88 8.16
C ASP A 79 -21.16 1.37 8.43
N ILE A 80 -20.02 0.68 8.60
CA ILE A 80 -19.98 -0.75 8.95
C ILE A 80 -20.32 -0.91 10.43
N ILE A 81 -19.75 -0.06 11.28
CA ILE A 81 -19.97 -0.08 12.72
C ILE A 81 -21.45 0.18 13.04
N GLU A 82 -22.06 1.21 12.44
CA GLU A 82 -23.48 1.50 12.64
C GLU A 82 -24.38 0.32 12.25
N LYS A 83 -24.09 -0.34 11.14
CA LYS A 83 -24.83 -1.54 10.70
C LYS A 83 -24.67 -2.68 11.71
N TYR A 84 -23.44 -2.93 12.17
CA TYR A 84 -23.12 -3.97 13.14
C TYR A 84 -23.82 -3.74 14.48
N LEU A 85 -23.71 -2.54 15.06
CA LEU A 85 -24.34 -2.21 16.33
C LEU A 85 -25.88 -2.28 16.25
N LYS A 86 -26.46 -1.85 15.12
CA LYS A 86 -27.91 -1.98 14.89
C LYS A 86 -28.36 -3.43 14.81
N ASP A 87 -27.57 -4.31 14.19
CA ASP A 87 -27.86 -5.75 14.12
C ASP A 87 -27.77 -6.42 15.51
N LYS A 88 -26.83 -5.97 16.34
CA LYS A 88 -26.59 -6.45 17.71
C LYS A 88 -27.47 -5.77 18.78
N GLN A 89 -28.31 -4.80 18.41
CA GLN A 89 -29.07 -3.99 19.37
C GLN A 89 -29.97 -4.81 20.32
N ASN A 90 -30.50 -5.95 19.87
CA ASN A 90 -31.45 -6.77 20.65
C ASN A 90 -30.74 -7.70 21.64
N ILE A 91 -29.45 -7.95 21.44
CA ILE A 91 -28.66 -8.85 22.29
C ILE A 91 -27.86 -8.08 23.36
N ILE A 92 -27.75 -6.76 23.25
CA ILE A 92 -27.01 -5.91 24.20
C ILE A 92 -27.46 -6.12 25.65
N ASN A 93 -28.75 -6.37 25.88
CA ASN A 93 -29.33 -6.61 27.20
C ASN A 93 -29.01 -8.00 27.77
N LEU A 94 -28.43 -8.89 26.96
CA LEU A 94 -28.03 -10.24 27.36
C LEU A 94 -26.55 -10.29 27.79
N ILE A 95 -25.83 -9.19 27.63
CA ILE A 95 -24.39 -9.09 27.89
C ILE A 95 -24.20 -8.31 29.18
N GLU A 96 -23.41 -8.87 30.09
CA GLU A 96 -23.01 -8.16 31.29
C GLU A 96 -21.84 -7.23 30.96
N TYR A 97 -22.01 -5.93 31.26
CA TYR A 97 -20.97 -4.93 31.02
C TYR A 97 -21.05 -3.80 32.03
N THR A 98 -19.90 -3.19 32.31
CA THR A 98 -19.80 -1.98 33.13
C THR A 98 -19.96 -0.71 32.30
N ASP A 99 -19.46 -0.76 31.06
CA ASP A 99 -19.52 0.32 30.08
C ASP A 99 -19.70 -0.28 28.69
N PHE A 100 -20.50 0.38 27.83
CA PHE A 100 -20.83 -0.17 26.51
C PHE A 100 -19.58 -0.30 25.62
N ASP A 101 -18.68 0.68 25.69
CA ASP A 101 -17.46 0.70 24.87
C ASP A 101 -16.43 -0.34 25.31
N SER A 102 -16.61 -0.93 26.51
CA SER A 102 -15.78 -2.03 27.04
C SER A 102 -16.20 -3.41 26.58
N ILE A 103 -17.40 -3.55 25.99
CA ILE A 103 -17.86 -4.85 25.50
C ILE A 103 -16.91 -5.29 24.39
N THR A 104 -16.46 -6.54 24.44
CA THR A 104 -15.61 -7.08 23.38
C THR A 104 -16.43 -7.60 22.23
N VAL A 105 -15.82 -7.62 21.05
CA VAL A 105 -16.36 -8.30 19.88
C VAL A 105 -16.69 -9.76 20.20
N GLY A 106 -15.81 -10.46 20.92
CA GLY A 106 -16.04 -11.86 21.30
C GLY A 106 -17.35 -12.03 22.06
N GLN A 107 -17.66 -11.13 23.00
CA GLN A 107 -18.93 -11.15 23.75
C GLN A 107 -20.15 -10.92 22.83
N PHE A 108 -20.04 -10.04 21.84
CA PHE A 108 -21.11 -9.83 20.85
C PHE A 108 -21.28 -11.04 19.92
N GLU A 109 -20.19 -11.72 19.56
CA GLU A 109 -20.19 -12.83 18.60
C GLU A 109 -20.54 -14.19 19.23
N GLU A 110 -20.60 -14.30 20.56
CA GLU A 110 -21.29 -15.41 21.25
C GLU A 110 -22.75 -15.55 20.79
N TYR A 111 -23.39 -14.42 20.44
CA TYR A 111 -24.76 -14.35 19.97
C TYR A 111 -24.80 -14.09 18.45
N LYS A 112 -24.99 -15.15 17.68
CA LYS A 112 -25.05 -15.07 16.22
C LYS A 112 -26.22 -14.21 15.74
N THR A 113 -25.90 -13.21 14.93
CA THR A 113 -26.87 -12.33 14.25
C THR A 113 -26.60 -12.33 12.74
N LYS A 114 -27.09 -11.34 11.99
CA LYS A 114 -26.92 -11.31 10.53
C LYS A 114 -25.52 -10.88 10.12
N ILE A 115 -24.92 -9.95 10.86
CA ILE A 115 -23.60 -9.41 10.60
C ILE A 115 -22.62 -10.09 11.55
N ASN A 116 -21.59 -10.69 10.99
CA ASN A 116 -20.43 -11.18 11.72
C ASN A 116 -19.25 -10.24 11.45
N ILE A 117 -18.65 -9.69 12.50
CA ILE A 117 -17.54 -8.76 12.36
C ILE A 117 -16.26 -9.42 11.80
N HIS A 118 -16.12 -10.74 11.97
CA HIS A 118 -15.05 -11.54 11.36
C HIS A 118 -15.12 -11.60 9.83
N ASP A 119 -16.22 -11.15 9.21
CA ASP A 119 -16.29 -10.93 7.76
C ASP A 119 -15.57 -9.64 7.31
N TYR A 120 -15.21 -8.76 8.27
CA TYR A 120 -14.68 -7.42 8.03
C TYR A 120 -13.35 -7.13 8.73
N LEU A 121 -12.90 -7.99 9.63
CA LEU A 121 -11.64 -7.88 10.38
C LEU A 121 -10.97 -9.25 10.44
N PHE A 122 -9.65 -9.25 10.51
CA PHE A 122 -8.83 -10.44 10.68
C PHE A 122 -7.91 -10.27 11.89
N ASP A 123 -7.48 -11.37 12.48
CA ASP A 123 -6.61 -11.34 13.66
C ASP A 123 -5.19 -10.89 13.29
N ASN A 124 -4.63 -9.97 14.09
CA ASN A 124 -3.23 -9.55 14.05
C ASN A 124 -2.68 -9.18 12.66
N GLU A 125 -3.46 -8.52 11.80
CA GLU A 125 -3.09 -8.15 10.42
C GLU A 125 -1.70 -7.49 10.33
N LEU A 126 -1.35 -6.63 11.30
CA LEU A 126 -0.03 -5.97 11.36
C LEU A 126 1.12 -6.96 11.45
N SER A 127 0.96 -8.07 12.16
CA SER A 127 2.00 -9.11 12.30
C SER A 127 2.29 -9.86 10.99
N HIS A 128 1.46 -9.67 9.95
CA HIS A 128 1.67 -10.17 8.59
C HIS A 128 2.35 -9.14 7.68
N CYS A 129 2.60 -7.91 8.15
CA CYS A 129 3.16 -6.83 7.35
C CYS A 129 4.68 -6.90 7.25
N ILE A 130 5.21 -6.77 6.04
CA ILE A 130 6.61 -6.45 5.77
C ILE A 130 6.65 -5.04 5.17
N VAL A 131 7.35 -4.13 5.84
CA VAL A 131 7.35 -2.71 5.50
C VAL A 131 8.75 -2.20 5.18
N ASN A 132 8.85 -1.25 4.25
CA ASN A 132 10.11 -0.60 3.90
C ASN A 132 9.97 0.92 3.79
N ALA A 133 11.00 1.64 4.24
CA ALA A 133 11.13 3.08 4.08
C ALA A 133 12.51 3.45 3.54
N TYR A 134 12.56 4.37 2.58
CA TYR A 134 13.79 4.82 1.95
C TYR A 134 14.42 6.02 2.68
N GLU A 135 13.61 6.96 3.15
CA GLU A 135 14.08 8.15 3.86
C GLU A 135 14.27 7.85 5.36
N LEU A 136 15.38 8.29 5.93
CA LEU A 136 15.73 8.01 7.34
C LEU A 136 14.67 8.51 8.30
N LYS A 137 14.17 9.73 8.09
CA LYS A 137 13.13 10.32 8.95
C LYS A 137 11.84 9.51 8.93
N GLU A 138 11.47 8.98 7.76
CA GLU A 138 10.29 8.14 7.61
C GLU A 138 10.50 6.80 8.31
N TRP A 139 11.67 6.17 8.09
CA TRP A 139 12.03 4.91 8.73
C TRP A 139 12.00 4.99 10.26
N ILE A 140 12.55 6.07 10.86
CA ILE A 140 12.53 6.26 12.33
C ILE A 140 11.10 6.29 12.85
N VAL A 141 10.23 7.06 12.21
CA VAL A 141 8.81 7.18 12.61
C VAL A 141 8.07 5.86 12.40
N LEU A 142 8.31 5.17 11.28
CA LEU A 142 7.74 3.86 10.98
C LEU A 142 8.10 2.85 12.08
N ASN A 143 9.40 2.77 12.41
CA ASN A 143 9.92 1.85 13.42
C ASN A 143 9.36 2.17 14.82
N GLU A 144 9.27 3.45 15.19
CA GLU A 144 8.68 3.87 16.47
C GLU A 144 7.18 3.55 16.56
N ARG A 145 6.44 3.69 15.46
CA ARG A 145 4.98 3.49 15.45
C ARG A 145 4.58 2.02 15.47
N ILE A 146 5.23 1.20 14.64
CA ILE A 146 4.78 -0.19 14.36
C ILE A 146 5.92 -1.20 14.23
N GLY A 147 7.19 -0.82 14.44
CA GLY A 147 8.35 -1.68 14.18
C GLY A 147 8.34 -3.00 14.98
N ASP A 148 7.78 -2.99 16.19
CA ASP A 148 7.62 -4.16 17.06
C ASP A 148 6.32 -4.94 16.83
N LYS A 149 5.43 -4.43 15.98
CA LYS A 149 4.12 -5.03 15.64
C LYS A 149 4.12 -5.72 14.28
N VAL A 150 5.01 -5.32 13.37
CA VAL A 150 5.11 -5.86 12.02
C VAL A 150 5.94 -7.14 11.98
N LYS A 151 5.75 -7.97 10.93
CA LYS A 151 6.56 -9.17 10.67
C LYS A 151 8.04 -8.79 10.55
N MET A 152 8.30 -7.71 9.82
CA MET A 152 9.66 -7.28 9.44
C MET A 152 9.65 -5.83 8.95
N ILE A 153 10.64 -5.06 9.37
CA ILE A 153 11.00 -3.77 8.76
C ILE A 153 12.28 -3.94 7.95
N ILE A 154 12.29 -3.44 6.72
CA ILE A 154 13.46 -3.46 5.83
C ILE A 154 13.88 -2.00 5.56
N PRO A 155 15.17 -1.69 5.69
CA PRO A 155 16.24 -2.49 6.31
C PRO A 155 16.05 -2.56 7.85
N PRO A 156 16.70 -3.53 8.52
CA PRO A 156 16.56 -3.69 9.97
C PRO A 156 17.28 -2.58 10.76
N PRO A 157 16.94 -2.37 12.05
CA PRO A 157 17.49 -1.30 12.87
C PRO A 157 19.03 -1.23 12.95
N VAL A 158 19.71 -2.38 12.85
CA VAL A 158 21.18 -2.46 12.90
C VAL A 158 21.87 -1.75 11.73
N ASP A 159 21.20 -1.64 10.58
CA ASP A 159 21.75 -1.06 9.35
C ASP A 159 21.44 0.44 9.23
N ILE A 160 20.80 1.02 10.24
CA ILE A 160 20.40 2.41 10.24
C ILE A 160 21.56 3.29 10.66
N ASN A 161 21.94 4.20 9.75
CA ASN A 161 22.96 5.21 10.01
C ASN A 161 22.32 6.61 10.02
N ASN A 162 22.43 7.28 11.16
CA ASN A 162 21.85 8.62 11.40
C ASN A 162 22.60 9.77 10.71
N GLU A 163 23.72 9.51 10.05
CA GLU A 163 24.52 10.52 9.35
C GLU A 163 24.03 10.82 7.93
N LYS A 164 23.14 10.00 7.37
CA LYS A 164 22.63 10.13 6.00
C LYS A 164 21.12 10.39 6.00
N SER A 165 20.63 11.14 5.01
CA SER A 165 19.19 11.39 4.86
C SER A 165 18.41 10.16 4.39
N THR A 166 19.05 9.24 3.68
CA THR A 166 18.46 8.01 3.13
C THR A 166 18.99 6.78 3.83
N VAL A 167 18.17 5.74 3.95
CA VAL A 167 18.53 4.48 4.60
C VAL A 167 19.23 3.54 3.62
N LYS A 168 20.44 3.07 3.99
CA LYS A 168 21.17 2.06 3.21
C LYS A 168 20.37 0.75 3.22
N GLY A 169 20.08 0.20 2.05
CA GLY A 169 19.24 -1.00 1.93
C GLY A 169 17.74 -0.71 1.82
N GLY A 170 17.29 0.53 1.99
CA GLY A 170 15.87 0.91 1.85
C GLY A 170 15.40 1.17 0.41
N ASP A 171 16.29 1.07 -0.59
CA ASP A 171 15.93 1.26 -2.00
C ASP A 171 15.33 -0.03 -2.58
N ALA A 172 14.00 -0.11 -2.56
CA ALA A 172 13.24 -1.25 -3.03
C ALA A 172 13.34 -1.53 -4.53
N LEU A 173 13.98 -0.65 -5.32
CA LEU A 173 14.21 -0.83 -6.76
C LEU A 173 15.63 -1.34 -7.08
N LYS A 174 16.47 -1.60 -6.07
CA LYS A 174 17.81 -2.18 -6.25
C LYS A 174 17.77 -3.71 -6.32
N GLU A 175 18.80 -4.24 -7.00
CA GLU A 175 18.96 -5.68 -7.21
C GLU A 175 19.06 -6.45 -5.90
N ASN A 176 19.80 -5.94 -4.92
CA ASN A 176 19.99 -6.60 -3.63
C ASN A 176 18.68 -6.68 -2.83
N PHE A 177 17.80 -5.67 -2.91
CA PHE A 177 16.48 -5.72 -2.26
C PHE A 177 15.57 -6.76 -2.94
N ILE A 178 15.58 -6.82 -4.27
CA ILE A 178 14.67 -7.69 -5.04
C ILE A 178 15.16 -9.13 -5.07
N LEU A 179 16.43 -9.35 -5.40
CA LEU A 179 16.99 -10.69 -5.63
C LEU A 179 17.72 -11.27 -4.42
N GLY A 180 18.03 -10.47 -3.40
CA GLY A 180 18.87 -10.91 -2.28
C GLY A 180 20.32 -11.21 -2.67
N ASN A 181 20.77 -10.71 -3.83
CA ASN A 181 22.11 -10.93 -4.33
C ASN A 181 23.16 -10.28 -3.40
N ARG A 182 24.06 -11.11 -2.85
CA ARG A 182 25.22 -10.68 -2.04
C ARG A 182 26.38 -10.12 -2.88
N THR A 183 26.21 -10.03 -4.21
CA THR A 183 27.28 -9.72 -5.17
C THR A 183 27.62 -8.25 -5.30
N SER A 184 26.80 -7.35 -4.77
CA SER A 184 27.21 -5.96 -4.59
C SER A 184 28.08 -5.86 -3.34
N LEU A 185 29.22 -5.16 -3.43
CA LEU A 185 30.12 -4.75 -2.34
C LEU A 185 29.41 -3.82 -1.32
N LEU A 186 28.25 -4.23 -0.82
CA LEU A 186 27.42 -3.53 0.15
C LEU A 186 27.70 -4.14 1.52
N ASP A 187 28.33 -3.37 2.39
CA ASP A 187 28.45 -3.68 3.84
C ASP A 187 27.07 -3.63 4.51
N MET A 188 26.17 -4.56 4.18
CA MET A 188 24.92 -4.76 4.92
C MET A 188 25.14 -5.84 5.98
N SER A 189 24.44 -5.74 7.09
CA SER A 189 24.44 -6.77 8.13
C SER A 189 23.93 -8.12 7.59
N ASP A 190 24.25 -9.21 8.29
CA ASP A 190 23.62 -10.51 8.02
C ASP A 190 22.10 -10.45 8.24
N GLU A 191 21.62 -9.65 9.20
CA GLU A 191 20.20 -9.43 9.49
C GLU A 191 19.45 -8.85 8.29
N TYR A 192 20.07 -7.94 7.52
CA TYR A 192 19.47 -7.46 6.27
C TYR A 192 19.32 -8.57 5.23
N TYR A 193 20.36 -9.40 5.05
CA TYR A 193 20.29 -10.49 4.09
C TYR A 193 19.31 -11.58 4.52
N GLU A 194 19.17 -11.82 5.82
CA GLU A 194 18.14 -12.69 6.39
C GLU A 194 16.74 -12.12 6.14
N ALA A 195 16.55 -10.80 6.31
CA ALA A 195 15.31 -10.12 6.00
C ALA A 195 14.90 -10.28 4.53
N ILE A 196 15.81 -9.97 3.59
CA ILE A 196 15.55 -10.16 2.15
C ILE A 196 15.34 -11.63 1.78
N SER A 197 16.11 -12.54 2.38
CA SER A 197 15.93 -13.99 2.15
C SER A 197 14.58 -14.47 2.68
N GLY A 198 14.14 -13.98 3.84
CA GLY A 198 12.83 -14.26 4.43
C GLY A 198 11.70 -13.79 3.54
N LEU A 199 11.75 -12.52 3.09
CA LEU A 199 10.81 -11.96 2.13
C LEU A 199 10.71 -12.82 0.85
N ASN A 200 11.84 -13.15 0.24
CA ASN A 200 11.88 -13.98 -0.96
C ASN A 200 11.42 -15.42 -0.69
N GLY A 201 11.60 -15.93 0.52
CA GLY A 201 11.08 -17.20 0.98
C GLY A 201 9.55 -17.21 1.03
N TYR A 202 8.93 -16.16 1.57
CA TYR A 202 7.48 -16.00 1.59
C TYR A 202 6.89 -15.90 0.18
N VAL A 203 7.49 -15.07 -0.68
CA VAL A 203 7.07 -14.91 -2.09
C VAL A 203 7.03 -16.24 -2.84
N LYS A 204 8.03 -17.11 -2.63
CA LYS A 204 8.16 -18.41 -3.32
C LYS A 204 7.34 -19.53 -2.67
N ASN A 205 6.84 -19.35 -1.45
CA ASN A 205 6.13 -20.41 -0.74
C ASN A 205 4.74 -20.61 -1.36
N PRO A 206 4.38 -21.83 -1.79
CA PRO A 206 3.09 -22.09 -2.44
C PRO A 206 1.88 -21.92 -1.51
N ASN A 207 2.07 -21.96 -0.20
CA ASN A 207 1.02 -21.85 0.81
C ASN A 207 1.01 -20.47 1.49
N ILE A 208 1.72 -19.49 0.93
CA ILE A 208 1.74 -18.10 1.44
C ILE A 208 1.42 -17.15 0.29
N ASN A 209 0.35 -16.40 0.45
CA ASN A 209 -0.10 -15.41 -0.53
C ASN A 209 0.49 -14.03 -0.23
N ILE A 210 0.77 -13.26 -1.28
CA ILE A 210 1.25 -11.89 -1.17
C ILE A 210 0.09 -10.94 -1.46
N VAL A 211 -0.18 -10.04 -0.51
CA VAL A 211 -1.04 -8.88 -0.69
C VAL A 211 -0.15 -7.65 -0.74
N MET A 212 0.19 -7.19 -1.94
CA MET A 212 0.90 -5.91 -2.11
C MET A 212 -0.04 -4.78 -1.71
N PHE A 213 0.40 -3.87 -0.84
CA PHE A 213 -0.38 -2.71 -0.42
C PHE A 213 0.51 -1.47 -0.49
N GLU A 214 0.41 -0.69 -1.57
CA GLU A 214 1.39 0.36 -1.84
C GLU A 214 0.76 1.67 -2.31
N ASN A 215 1.41 2.77 -1.93
CA ASN A 215 1.27 4.08 -2.54
C ASN A 215 2.63 4.56 -3.09
N PRO A 216 3.05 4.04 -4.26
CA PRO A 216 4.37 4.35 -4.80
C PRO A 216 4.55 5.85 -5.08
N PRO A 217 5.78 6.38 -5.02
CA PRO A 217 6.05 7.77 -5.31
C PRO A 217 5.58 8.20 -6.71
N TYR A 218 5.06 9.43 -6.81
CA TYR A 218 4.61 10.04 -8.07
C TYR A 218 5.63 11.06 -8.59
N ARG A 219 6.81 10.60 -8.99
CA ARG A 219 7.83 11.48 -9.60
C ARG A 219 8.21 10.99 -10.99
N ASN A 220 8.19 11.92 -11.94
CA ASN A 220 9.02 11.83 -13.13
C ASN A 220 10.44 12.24 -12.71
N ASP A 221 11.45 11.43 -13.00
CA ASP A 221 12.88 11.72 -12.77
C ASP A 221 13.39 13.04 -13.44
N ILE A 222 12.52 13.87 -14.00
CA ILE A 222 12.80 15.13 -14.71
C ILE A 222 12.70 16.35 -13.77
N ALA A 223 12.08 16.23 -12.60
CA ALA A 223 11.94 17.37 -11.66
C ALA A 223 13.16 17.62 -10.76
N GLY A 224 14.27 16.89 -10.95
CA GLY A 224 15.55 17.15 -10.31
C GLY A 224 16.36 18.20 -11.08
N ASN A 225 15.85 19.42 -11.18
CA ASN A 225 16.68 20.59 -11.51
C ASN A 225 16.94 21.36 -10.21
N ASP A 226 17.57 20.70 -9.24
CA ASP A 226 18.24 21.40 -8.15
C ASP A 226 19.50 22.04 -8.73
N ARG A 227 19.37 23.29 -9.17
CA ARG A 227 20.50 24.18 -9.48
C ARG A 227 21.14 24.66 -8.18
N ASN A 228 21.54 23.74 -7.31
CA ASN A 228 22.30 24.07 -6.11
C ASN A 228 23.77 23.67 -6.31
N ASN A 229 24.59 24.70 -6.49
CA ASN A 229 26.03 24.73 -6.30
C ASN A 229 26.86 23.67 -7.04
N GLY A 230 27.15 23.91 -8.33
CA GLY A 230 28.48 23.67 -8.94
C GLY A 230 29.09 22.26 -8.93
N GLU A 231 28.50 21.29 -8.24
CA GLU A 231 28.86 19.90 -8.26
C GLU A 231 27.98 19.22 -9.28
N VAL A 232 28.62 18.70 -10.32
CA VAL A 232 28.02 17.73 -11.22
C VAL A 232 27.71 16.49 -10.38
N THR A 233 26.55 16.48 -9.71
CA THR A 233 25.99 15.26 -9.13
C THR A 233 25.91 14.26 -10.28
N LYS A 234 26.60 13.13 -10.12
CA LYS A 234 26.70 12.07 -11.14
C LYS A 234 25.30 11.75 -11.69
N MET A 235 24.98 12.32 -12.85
CA MET A 235 24.00 11.75 -13.76
C MET A 235 24.39 10.27 -13.98
N ASN A 236 23.40 9.37 -13.88
CA ASN A 236 23.42 7.98 -14.40
C ASN A 236 23.88 6.83 -13.48
N GLU A 237 23.18 6.57 -12.38
CA GLU A 237 22.99 5.15 -12.00
C GLU A 237 21.50 4.81 -12.07
N ARG A 238 21.13 4.19 -13.20
CA ARG A 238 19.77 3.68 -13.42
C ARG A 238 19.56 2.49 -12.48
N SER A 239 18.44 2.47 -11.75
CA SER A 239 18.12 1.37 -10.84
C SER A 239 18.07 0.02 -11.57
N PHE A 240 18.22 -1.07 -10.83
CA PHE A 240 18.08 -2.42 -11.38
C PHE A 240 16.73 -2.57 -12.09
N VAL A 241 15.63 -2.16 -11.43
CA VAL A 241 14.30 -2.19 -12.04
C VAL A 241 14.19 -1.32 -13.28
N PHE A 242 14.86 -0.15 -13.34
CA PHE A 242 14.89 0.66 -14.55
C PHE A 242 15.48 -0.14 -15.71
N ASN A 243 16.62 -0.81 -15.50
CA ASN A 243 17.30 -1.56 -16.54
C ASN A 243 16.48 -2.78 -16.98
N GLU A 244 15.89 -3.51 -16.03
CA GLU A 244 15.06 -4.69 -16.34
C GLU A 244 13.76 -4.31 -17.05
N MET A 245 13.05 -3.29 -16.57
CA MET A 245 11.82 -2.82 -17.21
C MET A 245 12.10 -2.25 -18.61
N SER A 246 13.25 -1.59 -18.82
CA SER A 246 13.65 -1.07 -20.14
C SER A 246 13.77 -2.18 -21.19
N LYS A 247 14.18 -3.39 -20.81
CA LYS A 247 14.31 -4.54 -21.73
C LYS A 247 12.98 -5.00 -22.31
N VAL A 248 11.87 -4.74 -21.62
CA VAL A 248 10.51 -5.16 -22.00
C VAL A 248 9.58 -3.99 -22.36
N LEU A 249 10.13 -2.78 -22.52
CA LEU A 249 9.36 -1.55 -22.75
C LEU A 249 8.45 -1.62 -23.99
N ASN A 250 8.88 -2.34 -25.01
CA ASN A 250 8.14 -2.55 -26.26
C ASN A 250 6.93 -3.50 -26.10
N THR A 251 6.76 -4.15 -24.95
CA THR A 251 5.62 -5.04 -24.69
C THR A 251 4.41 -4.29 -24.13
N PHE A 252 4.58 -3.07 -23.59
CA PHE A 252 3.46 -2.28 -23.11
C PHE A 252 2.90 -1.35 -24.20
N SER A 253 1.67 -0.90 -24.00
CA SER A 253 0.94 -0.05 -24.95
C SER A 253 1.33 1.42 -24.80
N ASN A 254 1.36 2.16 -25.90
CA ASN A 254 1.57 3.62 -25.91
C ASN A 254 2.79 4.07 -25.07
N THR A 255 3.87 3.30 -25.12
CA THR A 255 5.06 3.52 -24.28
C THR A 255 6.10 4.38 -24.96
N ASN A 256 6.93 4.99 -24.12
CA ASN A 256 8.18 5.62 -24.53
C ASN A 256 9.14 5.59 -23.32
N ILE A 257 10.32 6.18 -23.44
CA ILE A 257 11.31 6.17 -22.35
C ILE A 257 10.78 6.79 -21.04
N SER A 258 9.82 7.73 -21.11
CA SER A 258 9.19 8.32 -19.93
C SER A 258 8.37 7.31 -19.14
N THR A 259 7.95 6.20 -19.76
CA THR A 259 7.22 5.13 -19.08
C THR A 259 8.09 4.46 -18.01
N VAL A 260 9.36 4.20 -18.32
CA VAL A 260 10.32 3.58 -17.38
C VAL A 260 10.92 4.61 -16.41
N LYS A 261 11.01 5.88 -16.81
CA LYS A 261 11.45 6.98 -15.93
C LYS A 261 10.43 7.31 -14.83
N ASP A 262 9.16 7.00 -15.05
CA ASP A 262 8.13 7.15 -14.02
C ASP A 262 8.38 6.10 -12.93
N ILE A 263 8.69 6.57 -11.72
CA ILE A 263 9.02 5.70 -10.60
C ILE A 263 7.82 4.83 -10.18
N SER A 264 6.59 5.34 -10.27
CA SER A 264 5.39 4.56 -9.94
C SER A 264 5.25 3.35 -10.87
N ASN A 265 5.53 3.52 -12.16
CA ASN A 265 5.50 2.41 -13.12
C ASN A 265 6.58 1.35 -12.83
N ARG A 266 7.76 1.75 -12.33
CA ARG A 266 8.81 0.81 -11.91
C ARG A 266 8.38 -0.01 -10.71
N PHE A 267 7.77 0.61 -9.70
CA PHE A 267 7.18 -0.11 -8.56
C PHE A 267 6.09 -1.08 -9.00
N ILE A 268 5.14 -0.61 -9.82
CA ILE A 268 4.04 -1.44 -10.31
C ILE A 268 4.57 -2.64 -11.10
N TRP A 269 5.46 -2.40 -12.07
CA TRP A 269 6.02 -3.47 -12.89
C TRP A 269 6.82 -4.48 -12.07
N SER A 270 7.65 -4.02 -11.12
CA SER A 270 8.44 -4.91 -10.27
C SER A 270 7.59 -5.71 -9.28
N ALA A 271 6.46 -5.17 -8.78
CA ALA A 271 5.49 -5.91 -7.97
C ALA A 271 4.99 -7.15 -8.72
N TRP A 272 4.46 -6.95 -9.93
CA TRP A 272 3.97 -8.02 -10.80
C TRP A 272 5.06 -9.00 -11.23
N LYS A 273 6.29 -8.51 -11.43
CA LYS A 273 7.38 -9.32 -11.96
C LYS A 273 8.02 -10.22 -10.91
N TYR A 274 8.20 -9.72 -9.69
CA TYR A 274 9.05 -10.39 -8.69
C TYR A 274 8.29 -10.89 -7.46
N TYR A 275 7.18 -10.23 -7.06
CA TYR A 275 6.51 -10.50 -5.79
C TYR A 275 5.16 -11.23 -5.94
N LEU A 276 4.39 -10.91 -6.98
CA LEU A 276 3.08 -11.49 -7.25
C LEU A 276 3.23 -12.70 -8.19
N GLN A 277 3.51 -13.87 -7.63
CA GLN A 277 3.87 -15.09 -8.37
C GLN A 277 2.72 -16.10 -8.53
N LYS A 278 1.66 -15.98 -7.72
CA LYS A 278 0.51 -16.90 -7.68
C LYS A 278 -0.74 -16.18 -8.16
N GLU A 279 -1.69 -16.88 -8.77
CA GLU A 279 -2.90 -16.27 -9.36
C GLU A 279 -3.79 -15.57 -8.32
N ASP A 280 -3.73 -16.06 -7.10
CA ASP A 280 -4.39 -15.62 -5.88
C ASP A 280 -3.49 -14.72 -5.01
N ASP A 281 -2.40 -14.19 -5.57
CA ASP A 281 -1.76 -12.99 -5.02
C ASP A 281 -2.55 -11.73 -5.42
N PHE A 282 -2.50 -10.69 -4.59
CA PHE A 282 -3.32 -9.50 -4.74
C PHE A 282 -2.49 -8.21 -4.68
N PHE A 283 -2.98 -7.15 -5.32
CA PHE A 283 -2.36 -5.84 -5.29
C PHE A 283 -3.39 -4.75 -5.03
N VAL A 284 -3.35 -4.15 -3.84
CA VAL A 284 -4.02 -2.90 -3.48
C VAL A 284 -3.09 -1.74 -3.80
N LEU A 285 -3.39 -1.01 -4.88
CA LEU A 285 -2.48 -0.02 -5.45
C LEU A 285 -3.11 1.36 -5.49
N PHE A 286 -2.50 2.32 -4.80
CA PHE A 286 -2.69 3.73 -5.09
C PHE A 286 -1.81 4.12 -6.28
N SER A 287 -2.41 4.65 -7.36
CA SER A 287 -1.67 5.25 -8.47
C SER A 287 -2.61 6.00 -9.42
N PRO A 288 -2.15 7.04 -10.16
CA PRO A 288 -2.84 7.51 -11.34
C PRO A 288 -3.12 6.36 -12.31
N VAL A 289 -4.39 6.16 -12.69
CA VAL A 289 -4.88 5.00 -13.47
C VAL A 289 -4.22 4.79 -14.85
N LYS A 290 -3.32 5.70 -15.27
CA LYS A 290 -2.59 5.66 -16.55
C LYS A 290 -1.85 4.33 -16.76
N TYR A 291 -1.32 3.72 -15.70
CA TYR A 291 -0.60 2.44 -15.76
C TYR A 291 -1.45 1.33 -16.39
N TRP A 292 -2.74 1.27 -16.06
CA TRP A 292 -3.70 0.32 -16.64
C TRP A 292 -4.33 0.89 -17.91
N LYS A 293 -4.81 2.14 -17.84
CA LYS A 293 -5.65 2.77 -18.86
C LYS A 293 -4.96 2.87 -20.22
N SER A 294 -3.72 3.31 -20.26
CA SER A 294 -3.02 3.57 -21.53
C SER A 294 -1.74 2.77 -21.70
N LEU A 295 -1.11 2.36 -20.60
CA LEU A 295 0.19 1.67 -20.66
C LEU A 295 0.05 0.15 -20.72
N GLY A 296 -1.04 -0.43 -20.19
CA GLY A 296 -1.16 -1.90 -20.13
C GLY A 296 -0.15 -2.57 -19.20
N LEU A 297 0.36 -1.83 -18.20
CA LEU A 297 1.24 -2.37 -17.15
C LEU A 297 0.50 -3.32 -16.19
N CYS A 298 -0.83 -3.30 -16.23
CA CYS A 298 -1.71 -4.19 -15.49
C CYS A 298 -2.78 -4.72 -16.45
N ASN A 299 -2.74 -6.03 -16.76
CA ASN A 299 -3.82 -6.77 -17.42
C ASN A 299 -4.22 -7.91 -16.50
N LYS A 300 -4.76 -7.52 -15.34
CA LYS A 300 -5.09 -8.39 -14.22
C LYS A 300 -6.56 -8.22 -13.88
N LYS A 301 -7.12 -9.17 -13.14
CA LYS A 301 -8.53 -9.17 -12.78
C LYS A 301 -8.85 -8.03 -11.82
N PHE A 302 -9.77 -7.18 -12.25
CA PHE A 302 -10.28 -6.10 -11.42
C PHE A 302 -11.26 -6.67 -10.40
N ILE A 303 -11.07 -6.36 -9.12
CA ILE A 303 -11.99 -6.81 -8.06
C ILE A 303 -12.86 -5.66 -7.56
N ASP A 304 -12.25 -4.56 -7.13
CA ASP A 304 -12.93 -3.38 -6.60
C ASP A 304 -11.97 -2.19 -6.58
N GLY A 305 -12.49 -0.98 -6.38
CA GLY A 305 -11.64 0.18 -6.20
C GLY A 305 -12.37 1.50 -5.97
N PHE A 306 -11.57 2.45 -5.51
CA PHE A 306 -11.99 3.80 -5.19
C PHE A 306 -11.25 4.84 -6.04
N LEU A 307 -11.91 5.97 -6.26
CA LEU A 307 -11.31 7.16 -6.86
C LEU A 307 -11.30 8.28 -5.82
N PHE A 308 -10.10 8.75 -5.48
CA PHE A 308 -9.87 9.77 -4.47
C PHE A 308 -9.37 11.07 -5.09
N ASN A 309 -9.50 12.16 -4.34
CA ASN A 309 -8.97 13.47 -4.71
C ASN A 309 -7.54 13.68 -4.17
N ARG A 310 -6.58 13.86 -5.08
CA ARG A 310 -5.16 14.13 -4.78
C ARG A 310 -4.92 15.41 -3.99
N HIS A 311 -5.90 16.32 -3.93
CA HIS A 311 -5.81 17.52 -3.11
C HIS A 311 -5.42 17.22 -1.66
N HIS A 312 -5.98 16.14 -1.10
CA HIS A 312 -5.75 15.73 0.29
C HIS A 312 -4.36 15.12 0.52
N PHE A 313 -3.66 14.74 -0.56
CA PHE A 313 -2.26 14.31 -0.53
C PHE A 313 -1.29 15.50 -0.61
N HIS A 314 -1.78 16.72 -0.34
CA HIS A 314 -1.05 17.99 -0.50
C HIS A 314 -0.57 18.27 -1.94
N ALA A 315 -1.23 17.66 -2.93
CA ALA A 315 -0.95 17.85 -4.35
C ALA A 315 -2.00 18.73 -5.04
N THR A 316 -1.77 19.07 -6.31
CA THR A 316 -2.78 19.75 -7.14
C THR A 316 -4.01 18.84 -7.31
N PRO A 317 -5.25 19.37 -7.14
CA PRO A 317 -6.48 18.59 -7.30
C PRO A 317 -6.49 17.79 -8.60
N SER A 318 -6.63 16.49 -8.47
CA SER A 318 -6.70 15.53 -9.58
C SER A 318 -7.11 14.17 -9.01
N SER A 319 -7.53 13.25 -9.86
CA SER A 319 -7.94 11.92 -9.41
C SER A 319 -6.74 10.99 -9.18
N ILE A 320 -6.79 10.20 -8.12
CA ILE A 320 -5.91 9.05 -7.87
C ILE A 320 -6.78 7.83 -7.59
N SER A 321 -6.49 6.70 -8.23
CA SER A 321 -7.23 5.46 -7.98
C SER A 321 -6.54 4.64 -6.91
N CYS A 322 -7.31 4.00 -6.04
CA CYS A 322 -6.88 2.90 -5.18
C CYS A 322 -7.64 1.65 -5.64
N ILE A 323 -6.94 0.67 -6.21
CA ILE A 323 -7.58 -0.47 -6.88
C ILE A 323 -7.04 -1.78 -6.30
N LEU A 324 -7.96 -2.72 -6.05
CA LEU A 324 -7.65 -4.12 -5.78
C LEU A 324 -7.62 -4.91 -7.09
N TRP A 325 -6.43 -5.41 -7.42
CA TRP A 325 -6.20 -6.36 -8.51
C TRP A 325 -5.92 -7.74 -7.93
N LYS A 326 -6.46 -8.78 -8.58
CA LYS A 326 -6.02 -10.17 -8.37
C LYS A 326 -5.06 -10.57 -9.48
N ASN A 327 -4.00 -11.32 -9.19
CA ASN A 327 -2.97 -11.72 -10.16
C ASN A 327 -3.43 -12.78 -11.20
N GLU A 328 -4.71 -12.75 -11.56
CA GLU A 328 -5.35 -13.53 -12.61
C GLU A 328 -5.39 -12.65 -13.87
N PHE A 329 -5.02 -13.17 -15.04
CA PHE A 329 -5.10 -12.37 -16.27
C PHE A 329 -6.56 -12.07 -16.62
N GLU A 330 -6.85 -10.84 -17.01
CA GLU A 330 -8.17 -10.44 -17.50
C GLU A 330 -8.05 -9.33 -18.55
N ASP A 331 -8.67 -9.52 -19.71
CA ASP A 331 -8.73 -8.50 -20.77
C ASP A 331 -10.03 -7.70 -20.67
N ILE A 332 -10.06 -6.78 -19.72
CA ILE A 332 -11.14 -5.80 -19.56
C ILE A 332 -10.80 -4.49 -20.26
N ASP A 333 -11.81 -3.84 -20.85
CA ASP A 333 -11.68 -2.54 -21.52
C ASP A 333 -12.22 -1.36 -20.68
N LYS A 334 -12.91 -1.66 -19.57
CA LYS A 334 -13.46 -0.68 -18.64
C LYS A 334 -13.36 -1.17 -17.19
N ILE A 335 -13.20 -0.22 -16.28
CA ILE A 335 -13.38 -0.39 -14.83
C ILE A 335 -14.30 0.69 -14.29
N GLU A 336 -14.91 0.43 -13.16
CA GLU A 336 -15.79 1.37 -12.46
C GLU A 336 -15.26 1.60 -11.06
N LEU A 337 -15.07 2.85 -10.68
CA LEU A 337 -14.54 3.23 -9.37
C LEU A 337 -15.55 4.09 -8.64
N LYS A 338 -15.78 3.77 -7.36
CA LYS A 338 -16.60 4.59 -6.46
C LYS A 338 -15.81 5.82 -6.05
N VAL A 339 -16.43 6.99 -6.11
CA VAL A 339 -15.78 8.25 -5.78
C VAL A 339 -15.95 8.52 -4.29
N MET A 340 -14.82 8.66 -3.60
CA MET A 340 -14.79 9.09 -2.20
C MET A 340 -13.98 10.39 -2.11
N ASP A 341 -14.41 11.29 -1.23
CA ASP A 341 -13.66 12.51 -0.93
C ASP A 341 -13.54 12.69 0.59
N VAL A 342 -12.84 13.73 1.02
CA VAL A 342 -12.72 14.10 2.43
C VAL A 342 -13.29 15.48 2.65
N GLU A 343 -14.17 15.59 3.64
CA GLU A 343 -14.74 16.85 4.13
C GLU A 343 -14.61 16.89 5.65
N ASN A 344 -14.05 17.97 6.20
CA ASN A 344 -13.79 18.11 7.65
C ASN A 344 -13.08 16.89 8.27
N GLU A 345 -12.04 16.38 7.58
CA GLU A 345 -11.26 15.19 7.96
C GLU A 345 -12.04 13.87 7.98
N LYS A 346 -13.32 13.88 7.61
CA LYS A 346 -14.15 12.67 7.47
C LYS A 346 -14.25 12.23 6.02
N LEU A 347 -14.23 10.93 5.80
CA LEU A 347 -14.48 10.33 4.50
C LEU A 347 -15.97 10.50 4.13
N ILE A 348 -16.24 10.95 2.91
CA ILE A 348 -17.60 11.03 2.37
C ILE A 348 -17.71 10.19 1.09
N ASP A 349 -18.81 9.47 0.96
CA ASP A 349 -19.21 8.84 -0.30
C ASP A 349 -19.93 9.89 -1.15
N ILE A 350 -19.43 10.12 -2.36
CA ILE A 350 -20.00 11.12 -3.29
C ILE A 350 -21.21 10.56 -4.06
N ASP A 351 -21.61 9.31 -3.78
CA ASP A 351 -22.67 8.57 -4.47
C ASP A 351 -22.49 8.64 -6.00
N ARG A 352 -21.23 8.51 -6.42
CA ARG A 352 -20.83 8.63 -7.81
C ARG A 352 -19.90 7.50 -8.18
N ILE A 353 -20.19 6.90 -9.34
CA ILE A 353 -19.33 5.91 -9.98
C ILE A 353 -18.71 6.55 -11.22
N VAL A 354 -17.40 6.38 -11.39
CA VAL A 354 -16.66 6.84 -12.58
C VAL A 354 -16.22 5.62 -13.40
N THR A 355 -16.70 5.54 -14.64
CA THR A 355 -16.23 4.55 -15.61
C THR A 355 -14.95 5.02 -16.29
N ILE A 356 -13.88 4.23 -16.18
CA ILE A 356 -12.60 4.49 -16.85
C ILE A 356 -12.43 3.45 -17.96
N LYS A 357 -12.22 3.90 -19.20
CA LYS A 357 -12.01 3.03 -20.36
C LYS A 357 -10.55 3.00 -20.78
N LYS A 358 -10.04 1.82 -21.16
CA LYS A 358 -8.71 1.67 -21.78
C LYS A 358 -8.60 2.49 -23.06
N VAL A 359 -7.39 2.93 -23.36
CA VAL A 359 -7.03 3.67 -24.56
C VAL A 359 -6.06 2.82 -25.36
N LYS A 360 -6.49 2.38 -26.56
CA LYS A 360 -5.71 1.47 -27.41
C LYS A 360 -4.75 2.19 -28.36
N ASN A 361 -5.08 3.40 -28.81
CA ASN A 361 -4.28 4.17 -29.76
C ASN A 361 -3.95 5.57 -29.22
N THR A 362 -2.75 6.06 -29.49
CA THR A 362 -2.40 7.49 -29.32
C THR A 362 -2.91 8.32 -30.50
N LEU A 363 -3.01 9.63 -30.31
CA LEU A 363 -3.33 10.56 -31.40
C LEU A 363 -2.21 10.64 -32.46
N GLU A 364 -0.99 10.19 -32.15
CA GLU A 364 0.14 10.15 -33.10
C GLU A 364 -0.17 9.31 -34.34
N THR A 365 -1.06 8.33 -34.26
CA THR A 365 -1.44 7.54 -35.44
C THR A 365 -2.36 8.29 -36.41
N PHE A 366 -2.81 9.49 -36.04
CA PHE A 366 -3.75 10.32 -36.82
C PHE A 366 -3.12 11.63 -37.35
N PHE A 367 -1.85 11.88 -37.05
CA PHE A 367 -1.06 13.01 -37.55
C PHE A 367 0.20 12.47 -38.26
#